data_AF-A0AAV0V4K8-F1
#
_entry.id   AF-A0AAV0V4K8-F1
#
_cell.length_a   1.000
_cell.length_b   1.000
_cell.length_c   1.000
_cell.angle_alpha   90.00
_cell.angle_beta   90.00
_cell.angle_gamma   90.00
#
_symmetry.space_group_name_H-M   'P 1'
#
loop_
_entity.id
_entity.type
_entity.pdbx_description
1 polymer ?
#
loop_
_entity_poly.entity_id
_entity_poly.type
_entity_poly.pdbx_seq_one_letter_code
_entity_poly.pdbx_strand_id
1 'polypeptide(L)'
;MHLSHEREQTCRMHHRAMRQITDVLGICLNSTRRKEQWSCLRRDKHEELYAKRTDQGVINGSSIYYLAVNEASCGFEEAFNLLHFDSTAQFRLMMKLLHGRDFKDGALLSMHTKEDSLRNWTMDTQHAAVRFTYHDHRKSLLLREQHLTFFQTLKIFLPDNQHHHEHRSHSAVASMMKNTSSMAGLSARPSDGVHKRTIALSWVPFPQSHDAMLEAAQQVNLQYTLIVEEIFSNRLRLSCVTSCFHDKNDGHLAGSPWAARAIARRLVLRSVGKLEAAVAASRIGDCQLIAPHQWVKNEDRAYCVICWKSFNALFRRRHHCRLCGEVICSTCCSLRTINIVNDIE
;
A
#
# COMPACT_ATOMS: atom_id res chain seq x y z
N MET A 1 -0.94 16.69 -15.72
CA MET A 1 -0.72 15.24 -15.85
C MET A 1 -2.06 14.57 -16.01
N HIS A 2 -2.42 14.27 -17.26
CA HIS A 2 -3.64 13.53 -17.57
C HIS A 2 -3.23 12.25 -18.26
N LEU A 3 -3.43 11.11 -17.59
CA LEU A 3 -2.98 9.80 -18.07
C LEU A 3 -3.62 9.41 -19.41
N SER A 4 -4.81 9.94 -19.70
CA SER A 4 -5.56 9.73 -20.95
C SER A 4 -4.99 10.48 -22.15
N HIS A 5 -4.40 11.67 -21.95
CA HIS A 5 -3.87 12.50 -23.04
C HIS A 5 -2.40 12.20 -23.38
N GLU A 6 -1.63 11.64 -22.44
CA GLU A 6 -0.18 11.42 -22.57
C GLU A 6 0.16 9.92 -22.65
N ARG A 7 -0.46 9.20 -23.61
CA ARG A 7 -0.36 7.72 -23.74
C ARG A 7 1.06 7.17 -23.72
N GLU A 8 1.99 7.83 -24.40
CA GLU A 8 3.40 7.40 -24.44
C GLU A 8 4.06 7.52 -23.06
N GLN A 9 3.81 8.61 -22.34
CA GLN A 9 4.31 8.80 -20.99
C GLN A 9 3.70 7.75 -20.04
N THR A 10 2.38 7.51 -20.11
CA THR A 10 1.70 6.48 -19.34
C THR A 10 2.31 5.09 -19.58
N CYS A 11 2.61 4.74 -20.85
CA CYS A 11 3.29 3.50 -21.20
C CYS A 11 4.70 3.40 -20.57
N ARG A 12 5.51 4.46 -20.64
CA ARG A 12 6.83 4.49 -20.00
C ARG A 12 6.72 4.34 -18.48
N MET A 13 5.76 5.03 -17.86
CA MET A 13 5.50 4.97 -16.42
C MET A 13 5.05 3.59 -15.97
N HIS A 14 4.24 2.90 -16.76
CA HIS A 14 3.87 1.51 -16.50
C HIS A 14 5.06 0.57 -16.48
N HIS A 15 5.91 0.61 -17.51
CA HIS A 15 7.11 -0.22 -17.55
C HIS A 15 8.02 0.06 -16.34
N ARG A 16 8.14 1.33 -15.93
CA ARG A 16 8.87 1.73 -14.72
C ARG A 16 8.23 1.13 -13.46
N ALA A 17 6.92 1.26 -13.30
CA ALA A 17 6.20 0.75 -12.15
C ALA A 17 6.24 -0.78 -12.06
N MET A 18 6.07 -1.48 -13.18
CA MET A 18 6.15 -2.95 -13.23
C MET A 18 7.56 -3.45 -12.93
N ARG A 19 8.61 -2.80 -13.45
CA ARG A 19 9.99 -3.12 -13.08
C ARG A 19 10.21 -2.97 -11.57
N GLN A 20 9.76 -1.87 -10.98
CA GLN A 20 9.84 -1.66 -9.54
C GLN A 20 9.09 -2.73 -8.74
N ILE A 21 7.90 -3.14 -9.18
CA ILE A 21 7.14 -4.22 -8.55
C ILE A 21 7.93 -5.53 -8.62
N THR A 22 8.47 -5.89 -9.78
CA THR A 22 9.28 -7.11 -9.96
C THR A 22 10.54 -7.10 -9.10
N ASP A 23 11.26 -5.98 -9.03
CA ASP A 23 12.45 -5.84 -8.20
C ASP A 23 12.11 -6.02 -6.71
N VAL A 24 11.01 -5.41 -6.25
CA VAL A 24 10.54 -5.52 -4.86
C VAL A 24 10.05 -6.94 -4.55
N LEU A 25 9.34 -7.59 -5.48
CA LEU A 25 8.96 -9.01 -5.34
C LEU A 25 10.20 -9.90 -5.22
N GLY A 26 11.26 -9.66 -6.01
CA GLY A 26 12.53 -10.36 -5.88
C GLY A 26 13.16 -10.21 -4.49
N ILE A 27 13.15 -9.00 -3.93
CA ILE A 27 13.59 -8.73 -2.55
C ILE A 27 12.74 -9.51 -1.55
N CYS A 28 11.42 -9.53 -1.71
CA CYS A 28 10.49 -10.14 -0.75
C CYS A 28 10.47 -11.68 -0.81
N LEU A 29 10.56 -12.27 -2.01
CA LEU A 29 10.36 -13.70 -2.25
C LEU A 29 11.68 -14.49 -2.28
N ASN A 30 12.73 -13.94 -2.87
CA ASN A 30 13.93 -14.72 -3.23
C ASN A 30 15.18 -14.34 -2.41
N SER A 31 15.17 -13.20 -1.72
CA SER A 31 16.33 -12.74 -0.96
C SER A 31 16.22 -13.11 0.52
N THR A 32 17.22 -13.81 1.05
CA THR A 32 17.39 -13.81 2.51
C THR A 32 17.98 -12.47 2.90
N ARG A 33 17.38 -11.76 3.86
CA ARG A 33 17.84 -10.44 4.32
C ARG A 33 19.33 -10.41 4.73
N ARG A 34 19.90 -11.57 5.12
CA ARG A 34 21.33 -11.74 5.43
C ARG A 34 22.26 -11.67 4.20
N LYS A 35 21.83 -12.22 3.05
CA LYS A 35 22.63 -12.23 1.81
C LYS A 35 22.79 -10.83 1.20
N GLU A 36 21.83 -9.95 1.45
CA GLU A 36 21.80 -8.60 0.88
C GLU A 36 22.31 -7.50 1.82
N GLN A 37 22.96 -7.86 2.93
CA GLN A 37 23.53 -6.90 3.90
C GLN A 37 22.51 -5.89 4.47
N TRP A 38 21.27 -6.31 4.69
CA TRP A 38 20.26 -5.47 5.35
C TRP A 38 20.58 -5.28 6.83
N SER A 39 20.65 -4.01 7.27
CA SER A 39 20.78 -3.65 8.68
C SER A 39 19.41 -3.64 9.37
N CYS A 40 19.23 -4.45 10.41
CA CYS A 40 18.00 -4.48 11.19
C CYS A 40 17.92 -3.25 12.10
N LEU A 41 16.92 -2.39 11.89
CA LEU A 41 16.70 -1.18 12.69
C LEU A 41 15.71 -1.38 13.83
N ARG A 42 14.72 -2.26 13.63
CA ARG A 42 13.69 -2.62 14.61
C ARG A 42 13.21 -4.03 14.33
N ARG A 43 12.96 -4.81 15.38
CA ARG A 43 12.30 -6.12 15.29
C ARG A 43 11.42 -6.30 16.52
N ASP A 44 10.12 -6.30 16.28
CA ASP A 44 9.10 -6.67 17.25
C ASP A 44 8.54 -8.06 16.84
N LYS A 45 7.57 -8.60 17.60
CA LYS A 45 7.03 -9.95 17.36
C LYS A 45 6.44 -10.13 15.94
N HIS A 46 5.82 -9.08 15.41
CA HIS A 46 5.15 -9.11 14.10
C HIS A 46 5.73 -8.08 13.12
N GLU A 47 6.21 -6.92 13.59
CA GLU A 47 6.74 -5.84 12.75
C GLU A 47 8.29 -5.84 12.74
N GLU A 48 8.88 -5.79 11.56
CA GLU A 48 10.32 -5.69 11.38
C GLU A 48 10.67 -4.56 10.42
N LEU A 49 11.75 -3.82 10.71
CA LEU A 49 12.26 -2.75 9.87
C LEU A 49 13.75 -2.96 9.58
N TYR A 50 14.09 -2.89 8.31
CA TYR A 50 15.45 -3.01 7.81
C TYR A 50 15.82 -1.78 6.98
N ALA A 51 17.11 -1.50 6.91
CA ALA A 51 17.69 -0.53 5.99
C ALA A 51 18.89 -1.10 5.24
N LYS A 52 19.03 -0.74 3.98
CA LYS A 52 20.19 -1.06 3.13
C LYS A 52 20.69 0.22 2.49
N ARG A 53 22.00 0.43 2.54
CA ARG A 53 22.68 1.53 1.85
C ARG A 53 23.34 0.98 0.60
N THR A 54 23.35 1.76 -0.48
CA THR A 54 24.14 1.44 -1.67
C THR A 54 25.42 2.26 -1.66
N ASP A 55 26.56 1.58 -1.81
CA ASP A 55 27.87 2.21 -1.92
C ASP A 55 28.11 2.63 -3.38
N GLN A 56 27.57 3.77 -3.77
CA GLN A 56 28.03 4.47 -4.98
C GLN A 56 28.72 5.76 -4.58
N GLY A 57 30.07 5.69 -4.51
CA GLY A 57 31.11 6.70 -4.77
C GLY A 57 30.90 8.21 -4.58
N VAL A 58 29.83 8.69 -3.96
CA VAL A 58 29.53 10.12 -3.82
C VAL A 58 29.49 10.45 -2.33
N ILE A 59 30.40 11.33 -1.93
CA ILE A 59 30.75 11.72 -0.55
C ILE A 59 29.56 12.28 0.26
N ASN A 60 28.36 12.44 -0.33
CA ASN A 60 27.14 12.91 0.36
C ASN A 60 25.79 12.27 -0.07
N GLY A 61 25.78 11.16 -0.84
CA GLY A 61 24.59 10.79 -1.65
C GLY A 61 24.09 9.34 -1.65
N SER A 62 24.48 8.47 -0.70
CA SER A 62 24.07 7.05 -0.73
C SER A 62 22.54 6.87 -0.72
N SER A 63 21.99 6.10 -1.67
CA SER A 63 20.59 5.67 -1.64
C SER A 63 20.32 4.82 -0.43
N ILE A 64 19.15 5.00 0.17
CA ILE A 64 18.71 4.20 1.30
C ILE A 64 17.40 3.53 0.95
N TYR A 65 17.42 2.21 1.06
CA TYR A 65 16.25 1.37 0.97
C TYR A 65 15.77 1.07 2.38
N TYR A 66 14.48 1.26 2.64
CA TYR A 66 13.82 0.75 3.82
C TYR A 66 12.93 -0.42 3.42
N LEU A 67 12.98 -1.49 4.19
CA LEU A 67 12.07 -2.63 4.07
C LEU A 67 11.38 -2.82 5.41
N ALA A 68 10.06 -2.64 5.43
CA ALA A 68 9.23 -2.99 6.58
C ALA A 68 8.44 -4.26 6.26
N VAL A 69 8.36 -5.18 7.21
CA VAL A 69 7.59 -6.42 7.08
C VAL A 69 6.68 -6.57 8.29
N ASN A 70 5.44 -6.98 8.05
CA ASN A 70 4.49 -7.28 9.12
C ASN A 70 3.56 -8.44 8.72
N GLU A 71 2.83 -8.98 9.70
CA GLU A 71 1.68 -9.83 9.46
C GLU A 71 0.39 -9.10 9.88
N ALA A 72 -0.68 -9.32 9.14
CA ALA A 72 -1.99 -8.75 9.42
C ALA A 72 -3.08 -9.83 9.44
N SER A 73 -3.95 -9.77 10.43
CA SER A 73 -5.09 -10.67 10.62
C SER A 73 -6.37 -10.10 9.96
N CYS A 74 -6.36 -10.00 8.64
CA CYS A 74 -7.51 -9.52 7.84
C CYS A 74 -7.58 -10.24 6.49
N GLY A 75 -8.73 -10.19 5.82
CA GLY A 75 -8.98 -10.88 4.56
C GLY A 75 -8.31 -10.20 3.36
N PHE A 76 -7.95 -11.00 2.34
CA PHE A 76 -7.35 -10.51 1.11
C PHE A 76 -8.25 -9.51 0.38
N GLU A 77 -9.53 -9.84 0.22
CA GLU A 77 -10.51 -8.96 -0.43
C GLU A 77 -10.74 -7.67 0.38
N GLU A 78 -10.74 -7.75 1.71
CA GLU A 78 -10.89 -6.57 2.57
C GLU A 78 -9.68 -5.63 2.42
N ALA A 79 -8.47 -6.18 2.31
CA ALA A 79 -7.26 -5.40 2.02
C ALA A 79 -7.27 -4.82 0.60
N PHE A 80 -7.75 -5.58 -0.38
CA PHE A 80 -7.93 -5.08 -1.75
C PHE A 80 -8.90 -3.90 -1.79
N ASN A 81 -10.07 -4.03 -1.18
CA ASN A 81 -11.09 -2.98 -1.14
C ASN A 81 -10.60 -1.69 -0.48
N LEU A 82 -9.74 -1.78 0.53
CA LEU A 82 -9.10 -0.60 1.14
C LEU A 82 -8.08 0.06 0.21
N LEU A 83 -7.29 -0.73 -0.53
CA LEU A 83 -6.17 -0.24 -1.35
C LEU A 83 -6.59 0.18 -2.75
N HIS A 84 -7.72 -0.32 -3.24
CA HIS A 84 -8.35 0.09 -4.48
C HIS A 84 -9.14 1.38 -4.28
N PHE A 85 -9.00 2.33 -5.20
CA PHE A 85 -9.76 3.57 -5.20
C PHE A 85 -10.04 4.02 -6.63
N ASP A 86 -11.18 4.64 -6.85
CA ASP A 86 -11.59 5.25 -8.13
C ASP A 86 -11.90 6.76 -8.01
N SER A 87 -11.88 7.27 -6.78
CA SER A 87 -12.26 8.64 -6.45
C SER A 87 -11.29 9.28 -5.47
N THR A 88 -11.26 10.62 -5.44
CA THR A 88 -10.47 11.38 -4.46
C THR A 88 -10.91 11.08 -3.02
N ALA A 89 -12.21 10.84 -2.78
CA ALA A 89 -12.73 10.52 -1.46
C ALA A 89 -12.16 9.18 -0.93
N GLN A 90 -12.22 8.12 -1.74
CA GLN A 90 -11.65 6.81 -1.39
C GLN A 90 -10.12 6.88 -1.21
N PHE A 91 -9.41 7.57 -2.10
CA PHE A 91 -7.97 7.78 -1.96
C PHE A 91 -7.61 8.48 -0.63
N ARG A 92 -8.34 9.55 -0.29
CA ARG A 92 -8.18 10.27 0.99
C ARG A 92 -8.47 9.36 2.18
N LEU A 93 -9.53 8.55 2.13
CA LEU A 93 -9.88 7.61 3.17
C LEU A 93 -8.77 6.57 3.40
N MET A 94 -8.32 5.90 2.34
CA MET A 94 -7.20 4.95 2.37
C MET A 94 -5.96 5.60 3.02
N MET A 95 -5.54 6.76 2.51
CA MET A 95 -4.37 7.46 3.01
C MET A 95 -4.53 7.87 4.48
N LYS A 96 -5.71 8.33 4.88
CA LYS A 96 -5.99 8.75 6.26
C LYS A 96 -5.98 7.57 7.22
N LEU A 97 -6.54 6.42 6.83
CA LEU A 97 -6.56 5.23 7.66
C LEU A 97 -5.16 4.61 7.83
N LEU A 98 -4.35 4.58 6.77
CA LEU A 98 -2.98 4.04 6.82
C LEU A 98 -1.99 4.98 7.51
N HIS A 99 -2.01 6.26 7.17
CA HIS A 99 -0.96 7.21 7.58
C HIS A 99 -1.39 8.20 8.67
N GLY A 100 -2.68 8.29 8.97
CA GLY A 100 -3.21 9.04 10.12
C GLY A 100 -2.86 10.53 10.10
N ARG A 101 -2.07 10.96 11.10
CA ARG A 101 -1.64 12.36 11.24
C ARG A 101 -0.52 12.76 10.29
N ASP A 102 0.20 11.79 9.73
CA ASP A 102 1.31 12.08 8.83
C ASP A 102 0.78 12.51 7.45
N PHE A 103 -0.45 12.09 7.09
CA PHE A 103 -1.17 12.52 5.89
C PHE A 103 -2.08 13.72 6.20
N LYS A 104 -1.88 14.82 5.44
CA LYS A 104 -2.70 16.04 5.52
C LYS A 104 -3.90 15.98 4.58
N ASP A 105 -3.62 15.84 3.28
CA ASP A 105 -4.61 15.83 2.21
C ASP A 105 -4.03 15.19 0.94
N GLY A 106 -4.88 14.81 -0.02
CA GLY A 106 -4.49 14.31 -1.31
C GLY A 106 -5.63 14.34 -2.33
N ALA A 107 -5.29 14.05 -3.59
CA ALA A 107 -6.23 14.06 -4.71
C ALA A 107 -5.87 12.99 -5.74
N LEU A 108 -6.90 12.38 -6.32
CA LEU A 108 -6.81 11.63 -7.56
C LEU A 108 -6.82 12.64 -8.71
N LEU A 109 -5.68 12.78 -9.41
CA LEU A 109 -5.52 13.77 -10.48
C LEU A 109 -6.08 13.26 -11.81
N SER A 110 -5.85 11.98 -12.08
CA SER A 110 -6.29 11.32 -13.31
C SER A 110 -6.25 9.81 -13.07
N MET A 111 -7.16 9.07 -13.67
CA MET A 111 -7.19 7.61 -13.66
C MET A 111 -7.58 7.14 -15.05
N HIS A 112 -7.02 6.03 -15.50
CA HIS A 112 -7.46 5.41 -16.73
C HIS A 112 -8.62 4.46 -16.41
N THR A 113 -9.82 4.74 -16.90
CA THR A 113 -10.98 3.85 -16.75
C THR A 113 -10.98 2.77 -17.83
N LYS A 114 -11.75 1.72 -17.60
CA LYS A 114 -11.80 0.48 -18.39
C LYS A 114 -12.28 0.70 -19.85
N GLU A 115 -12.93 1.82 -20.15
CA GLU A 115 -13.52 2.10 -21.47
C GLU A 115 -12.51 2.55 -22.54
N ASP A 116 -11.34 3.08 -22.17
CA ASP A 116 -10.32 3.58 -23.12
C ASP A 116 -9.39 2.47 -23.68
N SER A 117 -9.74 1.19 -23.49
CA SER A 117 -8.86 0.02 -23.67
C SER A 117 -8.71 -0.46 -25.12
N LEU A 118 -8.11 0.33 -26.01
CA LEU A 118 -7.80 -0.10 -27.40
C LEU A 118 -6.38 -0.68 -27.62
N ARG A 119 -5.66 -1.12 -26.57
CA ARG A 119 -4.53 -2.10 -26.65
C ARG A 119 -3.90 -2.38 -25.27
N ASN A 120 -4.08 -3.61 -24.78
CA ASN A 120 -3.22 -4.41 -23.87
C ASN A 120 -2.71 -3.78 -22.56
N TRP A 121 -3.59 -3.73 -21.56
CA TRP A 121 -3.22 -3.64 -20.14
C TRP A 121 -4.06 -4.71 -19.43
N THR A 122 -3.41 -5.65 -18.73
CA THR A 122 -4.08 -6.85 -18.20
C THR A 122 -5.21 -6.47 -17.23
N MET A 123 -6.32 -7.23 -17.22
CA MET A 123 -7.55 -6.89 -16.49
C MET A 123 -7.40 -6.71 -14.97
N ASP A 124 -6.22 -7.02 -14.43
CA ASP A 124 -5.81 -7.04 -13.04
C ASP A 124 -4.91 -5.84 -12.64
N THR A 125 -4.74 -4.85 -13.52
CA THR A 125 -3.86 -3.70 -13.32
C THR A 125 -4.61 -2.37 -13.41
N GLN A 126 -4.48 -1.53 -12.39
CA GLN A 126 -5.04 -0.18 -12.33
C GLN A 126 -3.92 0.85 -12.27
N HIS A 127 -4.10 1.97 -12.98
CA HIS A 127 -3.18 3.10 -12.97
C HIS A 127 -3.87 4.41 -12.62
N ALA A 128 -3.25 5.18 -11.74
CA ALA A 128 -3.70 6.51 -11.35
C ALA A 128 -2.54 7.49 -11.21
N ALA A 129 -2.81 8.77 -11.47
CA ALA A 129 -1.95 9.87 -11.08
C ALA A 129 -2.51 10.45 -9.79
N VAL A 130 -1.71 10.46 -8.72
CA VAL A 130 -2.14 10.92 -7.40
C VAL A 130 -1.20 11.99 -6.87
N ARG A 131 -1.74 12.91 -6.07
CA ARG A 131 -1.00 13.89 -5.28
C ARG A 131 -1.35 13.72 -3.82
N PHE A 132 -0.37 13.83 -2.93
CA PHE A 132 -0.66 13.99 -1.51
C PHE A 132 0.33 14.92 -0.80
N THR A 133 -0.13 15.46 0.32
CA THR A 133 0.64 16.32 1.22
C THR A 133 0.93 15.56 2.50
N TYR A 134 2.22 15.43 2.82
CA TYR A 134 2.71 14.68 3.97
C TYR A 134 3.44 15.62 4.93
N HIS A 135 3.23 15.43 6.24
CA HIS A 135 3.90 16.23 7.26
C HIS A 135 5.32 15.72 7.52
N ASP A 136 6.30 16.63 7.54
CA ASP A 136 7.63 16.40 8.11
C ASP A 136 7.68 16.87 9.57
N HIS A 137 7.41 15.94 10.49
CA HIS A 137 7.50 16.16 11.93
C HIS A 137 8.96 16.17 12.40
N ARG A 138 9.75 17.19 12.03
CA ARG A 138 11.07 17.42 12.66
C ARG A 138 10.90 18.05 14.05
N LYS A 139 11.91 17.87 14.90
CA LYS A 139 12.00 18.34 16.31
C LYS A 139 11.93 19.86 16.54
N SER A 140 11.61 20.68 15.53
CA SER A 140 11.48 22.14 15.69
C SER A 140 10.04 22.53 15.40
N LEU A 141 9.54 23.56 16.08
CA LEU A 141 8.15 24.02 16.17
C LEU A 141 7.46 24.40 14.84
N LEU A 142 8.04 24.05 13.68
CA LEU A 142 7.53 24.32 12.33
C LEU A 142 7.24 23.00 11.60
N LEU A 143 5.96 22.72 11.37
CA LEU A 143 5.50 21.63 10.50
C LEU A 143 5.82 22.01 9.05
N ARG A 144 6.78 21.32 8.43
CA ARG A 144 7.04 21.49 7.00
C ARG A 144 6.22 20.49 6.21
N GLU A 145 5.44 21.00 5.26
CA GLU A 145 4.61 20.18 4.36
C GLU A 145 5.42 19.78 3.14
N GLN A 146 5.22 18.54 2.70
CA GLN A 146 5.84 18.00 1.49
C GLN A 146 4.74 17.58 0.52
N HIS A 147 4.75 18.19 -0.66
CA HIS A 147 3.82 17.88 -1.73
C HIS A 147 4.45 16.85 -2.67
N LEU A 148 3.84 15.68 -2.74
CA LEU A 148 4.33 14.54 -3.50
C LEU A 148 3.33 14.17 -4.58
N THR A 149 3.84 13.82 -5.75
CA THR A 149 3.06 13.48 -6.93
C THR A 149 3.59 12.19 -7.52
N PHE A 150 2.72 11.20 -7.69
CA PHE A 150 3.10 9.84 -8.08
C PHE A 150 2.21 9.28 -9.17
N PHE A 151 2.83 8.45 -10.01
CA PHE A 151 2.14 7.45 -10.80
C PHE A 151 1.95 6.22 -9.92
N GLN A 152 0.70 5.91 -9.62
CA GLN A 152 0.27 4.77 -8.84
C GLN A 152 -0.10 3.62 -9.77
N THR A 153 0.32 2.42 -9.38
CA THR A 153 -0.06 1.16 -9.99
C THR A 153 -0.55 0.21 -8.91
N LEU A 154 -1.76 -0.33 -9.07
CA LEU A 154 -2.26 -1.47 -8.30
C LEU A 154 -2.29 -2.67 -9.24
N LYS A 155 -1.58 -3.73 -8.88
CA LYS A 155 -1.50 -4.98 -9.64
C LYS A 155 -1.90 -6.15 -8.77
N ILE A 156 -2.78 -7.00 -9.27
CA ILE A 156 -3.13 -8.26 -8.62
C ILE A 156 -2.40 -9.39 -9.34
N PHE A 157 -1.80 -10.29 -8.58
CA PHE A 157 -1.28 -11.56 -9.05
C PHE A 157 -2.11 -12.67 -8.43
N LEU A 158 -2.75 -13.47 -9.27
CA LEU A 158 -3.43 -14.69 -8.85
C LEU A 158 -2.50 -15.87 -9.15
N PRO A 159 -2.49 -16.91 -8.29
CA PRO A 159 -1.80 -18.14 -8.64
C PRO A 159 -2.44 -18.70 -9.92
N ASP A 160 -1.61 -19.13 -10.89
CA ASP A 160 -2.11 -19.86 -12.04
C ASP A 160 -2.84 -21.10 -11.51
N ASN A 161 -4.17 -21.14 -11.68
CA ASN A 161 -4.91 -22.39 -11.50
C ASN A 161 -4.22 -23.45 -12.35
N GLN A 162 -3.95 -24.62 -11.77
CA GLN A 162 -3.43 -25.77 -12.47
C GLN A 162 -4.25 -26.03 -13.75
N HIS A 163 -3.78 -25.54 -14.90
CA HIS A 163 -4.26 -25.97 -16.22
C HIS A 163 -3.68 -27.34 -16.54
N HIS A 164 -3.98 -28.33 -15.71
CA HIS A 164 -3.81 -29.74 -16.00
C HIS A 164 -5.05 -30.48 -15.51
N HIS A 165 -6.19 -30.27 -16.18
CA HIS A 165 -7.17 -31.35 -16.33
C HIS A 165 -8.17 -31.20 -17.48
N GLU A 166 -8.24 -30.06 -18.17
CA GLU A 166 -9.13 -29.91 -19.34
C GLU A 166 -8.36 -29.38 -20.55
N HIS A 167 -7.66 -30.26 -21.26
CA HIS A 167 -7.45 -30.16 -22.71
C HIS A 167 -6.87 -31.49 -23.21
N ARG A 168 -7.68 -32.55 -23.09
CA ARG A 168 -7.47 -33.81 -23.81
C ARG A 168 -8.47 -33.91 -24.95
N SER A 169 -8.66 -32.83 -25.72
CA SER A 169 -9.39 -32.83 -26.99
C SER A 169 -9.09 -31.50 -27.72
N HIS A 170 -8.82 -31.57 -29.02
CA HIS A 170 -8.47 -30.46 -29.94
C HIS A 170 -6.98 -30.04 -29.90
N SER A 171 -6.08 -30.80 -30.54
CA SER A 171 -5.81 -30.83 -32.00
C SER A 171 -4.85 -29.71 -32.48
N ALA A 172 -3.58 -30.08 -32.58
CA ALA A 172 -2.77 -30.02 -33.81
C ALA A 172 -2.47 -28.67 -34.51
N VAL A 173 -2.18 -27.59 -33.77
CA VAL A 173 -1.56 -26.38 -34.39
C VAL A 173 -0.25 -25.95 -33.70
N ALA A 174 0.13 -26.56 -32.58
CA ALA A 174 1.33 -26.19 -31.81
C ALA A 174 2.66 -26.84 -32.27
N SER A 175 2.72 -27.36 -33.50
CA SER A 175 3.88 -28.14 -33.99
C SER A 175 4.81 -27.40 -34.97
N MET A 176 4.60 -26.11 -35.28
CA MET A 176 5.44 -25.43 -36.26
C MET A 176 5.88 -24.04 -35.79
N MET A 177 6.64 -23.94 -34.70
CA MET A 177 7.64 -22.88 -34.47
C MET A 177 8.69 -23.36 -33.46
N LYS A 178 9.43 -24.42 -33.82
CA LYS A 178 10.72 -24.75 -33.18
C LYS A 178 11.80 -24.58 -34.24
N ASN A 179 12.36 -23.38 -34.30
CA ASN A 179 13.74 -23.08 -34.71
C ASN A 179 13.87 -21.57 -35.00
N THR A 180 14.11 -20.79 -33.95
CA THR A 180 15.02 -19.64 -34.01
C THR A 180 15.52 -19.38 -32.58
N SER A 181 16.81 -19.61 -32.39
CA SER A 181 17.54 -19.31 -31.17
C SER A 181 17.87 -17.81 -31.12
N SER A 182 17.21 -17.08 -30.22
CA SER A 182 17.57 -15.76 -29.66
C SER A 182 16.27 -15.18 -29.08
N MET A 183 16.28 -14.60 -27.87
CA MET A 183 15.12 -14.03 -27.12
C MET A 183 14.51 -14.87 -25.98
N ALA A 184 15.26 -15.80 -25.37
CA ALA A 184 14.88 -16.40 -24.08
C ALA A 184 15.06 -15.44 -22.86
N GLY A 185 15.32 -14.14 -23.09
CA GLY A 185 15.64 -13.15 -22.05
C GLY A 185 14.56 -12.09 -21.79
N LEU A 186 13.36 -12.20 -22.39
CA LEU A 186 12.33 -11.15 -22.31
C LEU A 186 10.98 -11.62 -21.74
N SER A 187 10.91 -12.82 -21.15
CA SER A 187 9.69 -13.35 -20.55
C SER A 187 9.90 -13.94 -19.16
N ALA A 188 10.62 -13.23 -18.28
CA ALA A 188 10.32 -13.39 -16.86
C ALA A 188 8.94 -12.75 -16.64
N ARG A 189 7.87 -13.52 -16.82
CA ARG A 189 6.55 -13.07 -16.38
C ARG A 189 6.68 -12.79 -14.89
N PRO A 190 6.17 -11.66 -14.36
CA PRO A 190 6.22 -11.39 -12.92
C PRO A 190 5.54 -12.47 -12.06
N SER A 191 4.83 -13.41 -12.67
CA SER A 191 4.19 -14.59 -12.07
C SER A 191 5.14 -15.76 -11.79
N ASP A 192 6.33 -15.83 -12.41
CA ASP A 192 7.29 -16.92 -12.18
C ASP A 192 7.87 -16.80 -10.76
N GLY A 193 7.18 -17.41 -9.80
CA GLY A 193 7.50 -17.40 -8.36
C GLY A 193 6.38 -16.91 -7.45
N VAL A 194 5.32 -16.30 -7.99
CA VAL A 194 4.15 -15.87 -7.19
C VAL A 194 3.13 -17.01 -7.13
N HIS A 195 3.23 -17.83 -6.08
CA HIS A 195 2.36 -19.00 -5.89
C HIS A 195 1.10 -18.72 -5.06
N LYS A 196 0.86 -17.45 -4.71
CA LYS A 196 -0.21 -17.01 -3.81
C LYS A 196 -0.89 -15.77 -4.34
N ARG A 197 -2.14 -15.54 -3.93
CA ARG A 197 -2.83 -14.28 -4.22
C ARG A 197 -2.03 -13.13 -3.62
N THR A 198 -1.64 -12.18 -4.46
CA THR A 198 -0.75 -11.09 -4.10
C THR A 198 -1.25 -9.77 -4.68
N ILE A 199 -1.26 -8.72 -3.86
CA ILE A 199 -1.53 -7.34 -4.27
C ILE A 199 -0.21 -6.59 -4.25
N ALA A 200 0.11 -5.87 -5.33
CA ALA A 200 1.23 -4.95 -5.39
C ALA A 200 0.71 -3.53 -5.63
N LEU A 201 0.87 -2.66 -4.64
CA LEU A 201 0.59 -1.22 -4.73
C LEU A 201 1.92 -0.47 -4.83
N SER A 202 2.21 0.11 -6.00
CA SER A 202 3.46 0.82 -6.27
C SER A 202 3.22 2.27 -6.62
N TRP A 203 4.00 3.18 -6.02
CA TRP A 203 4.02 4.61 -6.33
C TRP A 203 5.41 4.98 -6.84
N VAL A 204 5.44 5.53 -8.04
CA VAL A 204 6.67 5.94 -8.71
C VAL A 204 6.59 7.42 -9.08
N PRO A 205 7.66 8.20 -8.89
CA PRO A 205 7.69 9.62 -9.19
C PRO A 205 7.59 9.84 -10.70
N PHE A 206 6.97 10.92 -11.13
CA PHE A 206 7.04 11.32 -12.54
C PHE A 206 8.44 11.86 -12.87
N PRO A 207 8.98 11.58 -14.08
CA PRO A 207 10.23 12.19 -14.52
C PRO A 207 10.09 13.72 -14.53
N GLN A 208 11.07 14.41 -13.97
CA GLN A 208 11.14 15.88 -14.01
C GLN A 208 12.00 16.32 -15.21
N SER A 209 11.62 17.42 -15.87
CA SER A 209 12.51 18.07 -16.83
C SER A 209 13.68 18.74 -16.10
N HIS A 210 14.80 18.91 -16.80
CA HIS A 210 16.00 19.53 -16.23
C HIS A 210 15.73 20.95 -15.68
N ASP A 211 14.84 21.71 -16.33
CA ASP A 211 14.44 23.06 -15.90
C ASP A 211 13.56 23.04 -14.64
N ALA A 212 12.67 22.05 -14.50
CA ALA A 212 11.83 21.89 -13.31
C ALA A 212 12.64 21.43 -12.08
N MET A 213 13.76 20.74 -12.28
CA MET A 213 14.63 20.26 -11.21
C MET A 213 15.36 21.41 -10.49
N LEU A 214 15.67 22.51 -11.19
CA LEU A 214 16.31 23.70 -10.62
C LEU A 214 15.33 24.50 -9.74
N GLU A 215 14.05 24.55 -10.10
CA GLU A 215 12.98 25.18 -9.31
C GLU A 215 12.48 24.28 -8.16
N ALA A 216 12.55 22.95 -8.32
CA ALA A 216 12.04 21.96 -7.36
C ALA A 216 13.06 21.53 -6.28
N ALA A 217 13.99 22.42 -5.89
CA ALA A 217 15.08 22.16 -4.93
C ALA A 217 14.67 21.73 -3.50
N GLN A 218 13.37 21.47 -3.28
CA GLN A 218 12.81 20.98 -2.02
C GLN A 218 11.98 19.70 -2.16
N GLN A 219 11.75 19.19 -3.37
CA GLN A 219 10.83 18.08 -3.55
C GLN A 219 11.50 16.73 -3.23
N VAL A 220 10.84 15.95 -2.37
CA VAL A 220 11.30 14.61 -2.00
C VAL A 220 11.00 13.63 -3.12
N ASN A 221 12.06 13.06 -3.71
CA ASN A 221 11.94 11.99 -4.68
C ASN A 221 12.07 10.62 -3.97
N LEU A 222 10.99 9.84 -3.99
CA LEU A 222 10.94 8.50 -3.38
C LEU A 222 10.16 7.53 -4.27
N GLN A 223 10.49 6.26 -4.17
CA GLN A 223 9.70 5.15 -4.69
C GLN A 223 9.11 4.39 -3.51
N TYR A 224 7.90 3.87 -3.68
CA TYR A 224 7.18 3.12 -2.66
C TYR A 224 6.52 1.90 -3.30
N THR A 225 6.63 0.73 -2.68
CA THR A 225 5.88 -0.46 -3.10
C THR A 225 5.46 -1.24 -1.87
N LEU A 226 4.16 -1.50 -1.74
CA LEU A 226 3.57 -2.40 -0.75
C LEU A 226 3.13 -3.70 -1.45
N ILE A 227 3.64 -4.82 -0.95
CA ILE A 227 3.25 -6.17 -1.34
C ILE A 227 2.40 -6.76 -0.20
N VAL A 228 1.22 -7.26 -0.56
CA VAL A 228 0.30 -7.96 0.33
C VAL A 228 0.13 -9.37 -0.22
N GLU A 229 0.64 -10.37 0.49
CA GLU A 229 0.56 -11.78 0.10
C GLU A 229 -0.37 -12.53 1.05
N GLU A 230 -1.33 -13.29 0.52
CA GLU A 230 -2.19 -14.14 1.34
C GLU A 230 -1.43 -15.42 1.75
N ILE A 231 -1.19 -15.59 3.06
CA ILE A 231 -0.58 -16.82 3.57
C ILE A 231 -1.64 -17.91 3.71
N PHE A 232 -2.77 -17.56 4.31
CA PHE A 232 -4.01 -18.34 4.41
C PHE A 232 -5.19 -17.39 4.66
N SER A 233 -6.41 -17.93 4.70
CA SER A 233 -7.62 -17.13 4.92
C SER A 233 -7.50 -16.22 6.15
N ASN A 234 -7.70 -14.92 5.95
CA ASN A 234 -7.60 -13.88 6.97
C ASN A 234 -6.21 -13.70 7.62
N ARG A 235 -5.13 -14.18 6.99
CA ARG A 235 -3.76 -13.86 7.40
C ARG A 235 -2.89 -13.46 6.20
N LEU A 236 -2.46 -12.21 6.22
CA LEU A 236 -1.67 -11.59 5.17
C LEU A 236 -0.24 -11.37 5.66
N ARG A 237 0.72 -11.54 4.74
CA ARG A 237 2.08 -11.05 4.88
C ARG A 237 2.20 -9.73 4.15
N LEU A 238 2.69 -8.72 4.87
CA LEU A 238 2.90 -7.38 4.35
C LEU A 238 4.39 -7.13 4.20
N SER A 239 4.83 -6.70 3.04
CA SER A 239 6.19 -6.25 2.81
C SER A 239 6.17 -4.93 2.07
N CYS A 240 6.75 -3.89 2.65
CA CYS A 240 6.78 -2.56 2.06
C CYS A 240 8.21 -2.09 1.89
N VAL A 241 8.55 -1.70 0.67
CA VAL A 241 9.86 -1.16 0.32
C VAL A 241 9.70 0.30 -0.10
N THR A 242 10.55 1.16 0.45
CA THR A 242 10.79 2.48 -0.12
C THR A 242 12.24 2.65 -0.46
N SER A 243 12.52 3.25 -1.60
CA SER A 243 13.85 3.78 -1.91
C SER A 243 13.75 5.30 -1.97
N CYS A 244 14.70 5.96 -1.32
CA CYS A 244 15.05 7.33 -1.68
C CYS A 244 16.30 7.22 -2.53
N PHE A 245 16.32 7.90 -3.67
CA PHE A 245 17.41 7.95 -4.66
C PHE A 245 17.59 6.68 -5.53
N HIS A 246 17.10 6.70 -6.79
CA HIS A 246 17.81 6.28 -8.01
C HIS A 246 16.84 6.14 -9.21
N ASP A 247 17.15 6.88 -10.27
CA ASP A 247 17.29 6.36 -11.65
C ASP A 247 18.65 6.88 -12.15
N LYS A 248 19.42 6.13 -12.96
CA LYS A 248 20.72 6.61 -13.48
C LYS A 248 20.57 7.80 -14.44
N ASN A 249 19.34 8.05 -14.88
CA ASN A 249 18.96 9.15 -15.76
C ASN A 249 18.43 10.39 -15.01
N ASP A 250 18.19 10.29 -13.69
CA ASP A 250 17.69 11.41 -12.88
C ASP A 250 18.92 12.13 -12.28
N GLY A 251 19.17 13.38 -12.68
CA GLY A 251 20.34 14.17 -12.29
C GLY A 251 20.49 14.43 -10.78
N HIS A 252 21.57 15.13 -10.40
CA HIS A 252 21.83 15.50 -9.01
C HIS A 252 20.69 16.38 -8.45
N LEU A 253 19.98 15.87 -7.44
CA LEU A 253 18.83 16.55 -6.83
C LEU A 253 19.26 17.55 -5.74
N ALA A 254 18.64 18.73 -5.76
CA ALA A 254 18.63 19.68 -4.67
C ALA A 254 17.48 19.36 -3.68
N GLY A 255 17.80 19.11 -2.42
CA GLY A 255 16.85 18.80 -1.34
C GLY A 255 17.54 18.18 -0.12
N SER A 256 17.00 18.34 1.10
CA SER A 256 17.60 17.78 2.32
C SER A 256 17.46 16.25 2.34
N PRO A 257 18.54 15.45 2.22
CA PRO A 257 18.47 13.99 2.13
C PRO A 257 17.79 13.33 3.33
N TRP A 258 17.74 14.03 4.47
CA TRP A 258 17.16 13.54 5.71
C TRP A 258 15.62 13.63 5.76
N ALA A 259 15.00 14.63 5.10
CA ALA A 259 13.53 14.74 5.05
C ALA A 259 12.94 13.59 4.23
N ALA A 260 13.55 13.29 3.07
CA ALA A 260 13.20 12.16 2.23
C ALA A 260 13.28 10.83 2.98
N ARG A 261 14.39 10.60 3.70
CA ARG A 261 14.58 9.39 4.52
C ARG A 261 13.55 9.27 5.64
N ALA A 262 13.24 10.38 6.32
CA ALA A 262 12.26 10.39 7.40
C ALA A 262 10.84 10.07 6.92
N ILE A 263 10.44 10.64 5.78
CA ILE A 263 9.15 10.35 5.14
C ILE A 263 9.11 8.91 4.64
N ALA A 264 10.13 8.46 3.91
CA ALA A 264 10.23 7.08 3.39
C ALA A 264 10.09 6.04 4.53
N ARG A 265 10.84 6.23 5.62
CA ARG A 265 10.76 5.37 6.81
C ARG A 265 9.37 5.36 7.44
N ARG A 266 8.70 6.51 7.53
CA ARG A 266 7.33 6.59 8.08
C ARG A 266 6.32 5.93 7.15
N LEU A 267 6.42 6.12 5.84
CA LEU A 267 5.54 5.49 4.86
C LEU A 267 5.57 3.97 5.01
N VAL A 268 6.75 3.33 4.96
CA VAL A 268 6.83 1.86 5.07
C VAL A 268 6.27 1.33 6.39
N LEU A 269 6.61 1.96 7.51
CA LEU A 269 6.15 1.53 8.84
C LEU A 269 4.64 1.68 9.00
N ARG A 270 4.08 2.82 8.56
CA ARG A 270 2.64 3.06 8.64
C ARG A 270 1.87 2.09 7.77
N SER A 271 2.32 1.85 6.54
CA SER A 271 1.64 0.95 5.60
C SER A 271 1.54 -0.47 6.13
N VAL A 272 2.62 -1.03 6.67
CA VAL A 272 2.57 -2.41 7.22
C VAL A 272 1.98 -2.48 8.63
N GLY A 273 2.18 -1.44 9.45
CA GLY A 273 1.76 -1.42 10.85
C GLY A 273 0.30 -1.00 11.07
N LYS A 274 -0.34 -0.36 10.09
CA LYS A 274 -1.74 0.13 10.19
C LYS A 274 -2.73 -0.57 9.27
N LEU A 275 -2.29 -1.40 8.33
CA LEU A 275 -3.21 -2.04 7.38
C LEU A 275 -4.35 -2.81 8.06
N GLU A 276 -4.06 -3.69 9.04
CA GLU A 276 -5.12 -4.47 9.73
C GLU A 276 -6.16 -3.55 10.41
N ALA A 277 -5.68 -2.52 11.11
CA ALA A 277 -6.55 -1.56 11.78
C ALA A 277 -7.35 -0.72 10.78
N ALA A 278 -6.73 -0.35 9.64
CA ALA A 278 -7.34 0.41 8.56
C ALA A 278 -8.44 -0.41 7.86
N VAL A 279 -8.18 -1.68 7.56
CA VAL A 279 -9.17 -2.59 6.95
C VAL A 279 -10.39 -2.71 7.85
N ALA A 280 -10.17 -2.96 9.14
CA ALA A 280 -11.26 -3.05 10.09
C ALA A 280 -11.99 -1.72 10.33
N ALA A 281 -11.30 -0.57 10.24
CA ALA A 281 -11.94 0.74 10.31
C ALA A 281 -12.78 1.04 9.06
N SER A 282 -12.32 0.65 7.87
CA SER A 282 -13.06 0.76 6.62
C SER A 282 -14.40 0.03 6.71
N ARG A 283 -14.37 -1.23 7.17
CA ARG A 283 -15.58 -2.03 7.37
C ARG A 283 -16.61 -1.41 8.30
N ILE A 284 -16.14 -0.77 9.37
CA ILE A 284 -17.03 -0.11 10.33
C ILE A 284 -17.57 1.20 9.74
N GLY A 285 -16.79 1.88 8.89
CA GLY A 285 -17.22 3.06 8.16
C GLY A 285 -18.42 2.79 7.24
N ASP A 286 -18.46 1.59 6.63
CA ASP A 286 -19.57 1.15 5.78
C ASP A 286 -20.81 0.70 6.58
N CYS A 287 -20.70 0.59 7.90
CA CYS A 287 -21.81 0.16 8.74
C CYS A 287 -22.65 1.35 9.21
N GLN A 288 -23.97 1.18 9.19
CA GLN A 288 -24.88 2.12 9.81
C GLN A 288 -24.74 2.06 11.34
N LEU A 289 -24.30 3.17 11.93
CA LEU A 289 -24.24 3.29 13.39
C LEU A 289 -25.65 3.42 13.97
N ILE A 290 -25.91 2.71 15.07
CA ILE A 290 -27.18 2.79 15.77
C ILE A 290 -27.26 4.10 16.55
N ALA A 291 -28.37 4.83 16.39
CA ALA A 291 -28.59 6.09 17.08
C ALA A 291 -28.69 5.88 18.60
N PRO A 292 -28.22 6.81 19.44
CA PRO A 292 -28.19 6.62 20.90
C PRO A 292 -29.52 6.25 21.55
N HIS A 293 -30.65 6.70 21.01
CA HIS A 293 -31.98 6.37 21.52
C HIS A 293 -32.41 4.91 21.26
N GLN A 294 -31.74 4.22 20.33
CA GLN A 294 -31.96 2.82 20.02
C GLN A 294 -30.97 1.89 20.76
N TRP A 295 -30.06 2.45 21.55
CA TRP A 295 -29.13 1.63 22.34
C TRP A 295 -29.87 0.84 23.41
N VAL A 296 -29.36 -0.36 23.70
CA VAL A 296 -29.89 -1.19 24.77
C VAL A 296 -29.70 -0.47 26.09
N LYS A 297 -30.75 -0.39 26.89
CA LYS A 297 -30.70 0.27 28.19
C LYS A 297 -29.77 -0.48 29.12
N ASN A 298 -29.08 0.26 30.00
CA ASN A 298 -28.10 -0.35 30.91
C ASN A 298 -28.74 -1.35 31.87
N GLU A 299 -30.01 -1.11 32.22
CA GLU A 299 -30.81 -1.92 33.14
C GLU A 299 -31.15 -3.30 32.54
N ASP A 300 -31.27 -3.38 31.21
CA ASP A 300 -31.61 -4.61 30.47
C ASP A 300 -30.41 -5.56 30.32
N ARG A 301 -29.21 -5.16 30.80
CA ARG A 301 -27.97 -5.93 30.71
C ARG A 301 -27.24 -5.95 32.04
N ALA A 302 -27.35 -7.08 32.74
CA ALA A 302 -26.58 -7.37 33.95
C ALA A 302 -25.14 -7.82 33.65
N TYR A 303 -24.90 -8.36 32.45
CA TYR A 303 -23.62 -8.96 32.03
C TYR A 303 -23.13 -8.34 30.73
N CYS A 304 -21.81 -8.31 30.55
CA CYS A 304 -21.21 -7.93 29.26
C CYS A 304 -21.58 -8.96 28.19
N VAL A 305 -22.11 -8.51 27.06
CA VAL A 305 -22.56 -9.42 25.98
C VAL A 305 -21.42 -10.25 25.35
N ILE A 306 -20.15 -9.83 25.52
CA ILE A 306 -18.99 -10.55 24.96
C ILE A 306 -18.39 -11.55 25.94
N CYS A 307 -18.04 -11.11 27.16
CA CYS A 307 -17.36 -11.97 28.13
C CYS A 307 -18.27 -12.58 29.19
N TRP A 308 -19.57 -12.22 29.18
CA TRP A 308 -20.59 -12.70 30.11
C TRP A 308 -20.32 -12.41 31.60
N LYS A 309 -19.31 -11.58 31.90
CA LYS A 309 -18.99 -11.15 33.27
C LYS A 309 -19.98 -10.07 33.73
N SER A 310 -20.42 -10.16 34.99
CA SER A 310 -21.36 -9.21 35.57
C SER A 310 -20.75 -7.81 35.66
N PHE A 311 -21.56 -6.82 35.31
CA PHE A 311 -21.20 -5.42 35.51
C PHE A 311 -21.23 -5.06 37.00
N ASN A 312 -20.37 -4.13 37.41
CA ASN A 312 -20.38 -3.57 38.75
C ASN A 312 -19.92 -2.11 38.71
N ALA A 313 -20.35 -1.32 39.69
CA ALA A 313 -20.16 0.14 39.70
C ALA A 313 -18.67 0.56 39.77
N LEU A 314 -17.81 -0.28 40.35
CA LEU A 314 -16.43 0.09 40.68
C LEU A 314 -15.40 -0.36 39.63
N PHE A 315 -15.47 -1.61 39.15
CA PHE A 315 -14.42 -2.24 38.37
C PHE A 315 -14.83 -2.66 36.96
N ARG A 316 -16.13 -2.86 36.71
CA ARG A 316 -16.64 -3.24 35.38
C ARG A 316 -17.81 -2.34 35.00
N ARG A 317 -17.48 -1.12 34.60
CA ARG A 317 -18.44 -0.14 34.07
C ARG A 317 -19.01 -0.59 32.72
N ARG A 318 -20.22 -0.13 32.44
CA ARG A 318 -20.94 -0.36 31.19
C ARG A 318 -20.47 0.62 30.12
N HIS A 319 -20.37 0.14 28.89
CA HIS A 319 -20.06 0.92 27.69
C HIS A 319 -20.96 0.44 26.56
N HIS A 320 -21.45 1.35 25.72
CA HIS A 320 -22.23 0.99 24.55
C HIS A 320 -21.36 0.80 23.31
N CYS A 321 -21.59 -0.29 22.59
CA CYS A 321 -21.05 -0.46 21.24
C CYS A 321 -21.80 0.48 20.29
N ARG A 322 -21.12 1.45 19.68
CA ARG A 322 -21.75 2.41 18.76
C ARG A 322 -22.26 1.77 17.46
N LEU A 323 -21.77 0.57 17.13
CA LEU A 323 -22.17 -0.17 15.94
C LEU A 323 -23.53 -0.88 16.12
N CYS A 324 -23.78 -1.49 17.28
CA CYS A 324 -24.97 -2.32 17.50
C CYS A 324 -25.79 -1.95 18.74
N GLY A 325 -25.41 -0.92 19.49
CA GLY A 325 -26.12 -0.45 20.68
C GLY A 325 -26.03 -1.36 21.92
N GLU A 326 -25.34 -2.51 21.85
CA GLU A 326 -25.22 -3.45 22.96
C GLU A 326 -24.27 -2.98 24.07
N VAL A 327 -24.41 -3.59 25.25
CA VAL A 327 -23.65 -3.22 26.46
C VAL A 327 -22.44 -4.14 26.67
N ILE A 328 -21.26 -3.54 26.65
CA ILE A 328 -19.95 -4.19 26.81
C ILE A 328 -19.16 -3.59 27.97
N CYS A 329 -18.13 -4.29 28.44
CA CYS A 329 -17.19 -3.76 29.43
C CYS A 329 -15.95 -3.14 28.77
N SER A 330 -15.20 -2.33 29.52
CA SER A 330 -13.98 -1.68 29.03
C SER A 330 -12.95 -2.66 28.45
N THR A 331 -12.83 -3.86 29.02
CA THR A 331 -11.90 -4.90 28.52
C THR A 331 -12.36 -5.53 27.20
N CYS A 332 -13.66 -5.52 26.92
CA CYS A 332 -14.22 -6.01 25.65
C CYS A 332 -14.44 -4.88 24.63
N CYS A 333 -14.33 -3.62 25.07
CA CYS A 333 -14.43 -2.47 24.20
C CYS A 333 -13.10 -2.25 23.47
N SER A 334 -13.11 -2.42 22.16
CA SER A 334 -12.01 -1.97 21.30
C SER A 334 -12.36 -0.61 20.72
N LEU A 335 -11.62 0.42 21.13
CA LEU A 335 -11.77 1.75 20.55
C LEU A 335 -11.09 1.78 19.18
N ARG A 336 -11.88 2.07 18.14
CA ARG A 336 -11.39 2.26 16.77
C ARG A 336 -11.79 3.65 16.30
N THR A 337 -10.82 4.38 15.75
CA THR A 337 -11.10 5.64 15.06
C THR A 337 -11.62 5.31 13.68
N ILE A 338 -12.83 5.76 13.37
CA ILE A 338 -13.42 5.70 12.03
C ILE A 338 -13.51 7.11 11.47
N ASN A 339 -13.30 7.26 10.17
CA ASN A 339 -13.66 8.49 9.48
C ASN A 339 -15.08 8.29 8.96
N ILE A 340 -16.04 9.00 9.54
CA ILE A 340 -17.40 9.00 9.02
C ILE A 340 -17.38 9.91 7.79
N VAL A 341 -17.45 9.32 6.60
CA VAL A 341 -17.76 10.08 5.38
C VAL A 341 -19.24 10.39 5.49
N ASN A 342 -19.58 11.58 5.99
CA ASN A 342 -20.93 12.07 5.82
C ASN A 342 -21.05 12.40 4.33
N ASP A 343 -21.80 11.61 3.58
CA ASP A 343 -22.32 12.01 2.28
C ASP A 343 -23.23 13.22 2.52
N ILE A 344 -22.63 14.40 2.49
CA ILE A 344 -23.36 15.65 2.34
C ILE A 344 -23.44 15.84 0.83
N GLU A 345 -24.63 15.56 0.30
CA GLU A 345 -25.06 15.93 -1.06
C GLU A 345 -24.78 17.40 -1.38
#